data_AF-A0A952K223-F1
#
_entry.id   AF-A0A952K223-F1
#
_cell.length_a   1.000
_cell.length_b   1.000
_cell.length_c   1.000
_cell.angle_alpha   90.00
_cell.angle_beta   90.00
_cell.angle_gamma   90.00
#
_symmetry.space_group_name_H-M   'P 1'
#
loop_
_entity.id
_entity.type
_entity.pdbx_description
1 polymer ?
#
loop_
_entity_poly.entity_id
_entity_poly.type
_entity_poly.pdbx_seq_one_letter_code
_entity_poly.pdbx_strand_id
1 'polypeptide(L)'
;MSKTTAADRGGRASSSDPLGSIGWTERTGGVLTARECVTLARPLLREELGILAGLLAMALRVHSGRRATIEPARLAPPDSSLARDAQEAAEDLLTPALRNHSHRAYAWAAAIAARRGISFDRELLYLAAMFHDTGLPSPVPHVDFTVRSAALAREFADRHGVPADSREVVTNAIAMHHSPGVGLESGPEAYLMSAGAAVDVFGSRSNEIPDAVRRRVVEQFPRLGFKREFAALWRAEAKQVPRGRAWYLHRFAVTDLSIRMAPFG
;
A
#
# COMPACT_ATOMS: atom_id res chain seq x y z
N MET A 1 -3.02 50.54 7.99
CA MET A 1 -2.10 50.45 6.83
C MET A 1 -0.71 50.32 7.44
N SER A 2 0.03 49.22 7.37
CA SER A 2 0.33 48.35 6.23
C SER A 2 0.41 46.88 6.64
N LYS A 3 -0.03 46.02 5.73
CA LYS A 3 0.26 44.59 5.69
C LYS A 3 1.71 44.40 5.23
N THR A 4 2.48 43.55 5.91
CA THR A 4 3.61 42.87 5.29
C THR A 4 3.41 41.37 5.48
N THR A 5 3.32 40.72 4.32
CA THR A 5 3.03 39.32 4.05
C THR A 5 4.07 38.37 4.62
N ALA A 6 3.61 37.37 5.38
CA ALA A 6 4.40 36.20 5.72
C ALA A 6 4.57 35.35 4.45
N ALA A 7 5.83 35.16 4.05
CA ALA A 7 6.20 34.34 2.92
C ALA A 7 5.92 32.86 3.22
N ASP A 8 5.12 32.29 2.33
CA ASP A 8 4.95 30.88 2.02
C ASP A 8 6.30 30.13 2.04
N ARG A 9 6.43 29.16 2.95
CA ARG A 9 7.52 28.17 2.94
C ARG A 9 6.96 26.86 2.40
N GLY A 10 6.63 26.84 1.11
CA GLY A 10 6.54 25.60 0.35
C GLY A 10 7.85 24.80 0.52
N GLY A 11 7.71 23.55 0.96
CA GLY A 11 8.82 22.65 1.23
C GLY A 11 9.80 22.58 0.05
N ARG A 12 11.04 22.99 0.29
CA ARG A 12 12.13 22.84 -0.67
C ARG A 12 12.39 21.34 -0.87
N ALA A 13 12.02 20.83 -2.04
CA ALA A 13 12.38 19.48 -2.47
C ALA A 13 13.91 19.31 -2.45
N SER A 14 14.38 18.37 -1.62
CA SER A 14 15.78 17.98 -1.51
C SER A 14 16.11 16.92 -2.56
N SER A 15 17.34 16.90 -3.08
CA SER A 15 17.86 15.85 -3.96
C SER A 15 18.06 14.48 -3.25
N SER A 16 17.54 14.31 -2.03
CA SER A 16 17.77 13.19 -1.12
C SER A 16 16.58 12.25 -0.92
N ASP A 17 15.42 12.48 -1.54
CA ASP A 17 14.24 11.68 -1.18
C ASP A 17 14.38 10.22 -1.64
N PRO A 18 14.08 9.24 -0.77
CA PRO A 18 14.16 7.83 -1.11
C PRO A 18 13.29 7.44 -2.31
N LEU A 19 13.75 6.46 -3.09
CA LEU A 19 12.97 5.90 -4.21
C LEU A 19 11.57 5.49 -3.74
N GLY A 20 10.55 6.00 -4.43
CA GLY A 20 9.15 5.67 -4.18
C GLY A 20 8.50 6.49 -3.08
N SER A 21 9.25 7.32 -2.35
CA SER A 21 8.68 8.30 -1.42
C SER A 21 7.77 9.28 -2.16
N ILE A 22 6.91 10.00 -1.42
CA ILE A 22 6.00 10.97 -2.05
C ILE A 22 6.77 12.06 -2.81
N GLY A 23 7.81 12.63 -2.21
CA GLY A 23 8.64 13.66 -2.84
C GLY A 23 9.37 13.15 -4.09
N TRP A 24 9.90 11.92 -4.06
CA TRP A 24 10.48 11.30 -5.26
C TRP A 24 9.43 11.10 -6.35
N THR A 25 8.26 10.55 -6.00
CA THR A 25 7.22 10.16 -6.96
C THR A 25 6.60 11.39 -7.64
N GLU A 26 6.37 12.47 -6.90
CA GLU A 26 5.88 13.74 -7.45
C GLU A 26 6.86 14.37 -8.44
N ARG A 27 8.16 14.33 -8.13
CA ARG A 27 9.19 14.89 -9.03
C ARG A 27 9.39 14.08 -10.30
N THR A 28 9.32 12.75 -10.20
CA THR A 28 9.64 11.86 -11.33
C THR A 28 8.39 11.40 -12.09
N GLY A 29 7.19 11.68 -11.58
CA GLY A 29 5.95 11.05 -12.05
C GLY A 29 5.96 9.52 -11.82
N GLY A 30 6.80 9.03 -10.91
CA GLY A 30 7.05 7.61 -10.66
C GLY A 30 7.93 6.90 -11.71
N VAL A 31 8.53 7.65 -12.64
CA VAL A 31 9.40 7.10 -13.69
C VAL A 31 10.76 6.71 -13.14
N LEU A 32 11.18 5.47 -13.40
CA LEU A 32 12.45 4.91 -12.94
C LEU A 32 13.58 5.16 -13.95
N THR A 33 14.73 5.56 -13.41
CA THR A 33 16.00 5.53 -14.13
C THR A 33 16.53 4.09 -14.26
N ALA A 34 17.47 3.86 -15.18
CA ALA A 34 18.09 2.53 -15.32
C ALA A 34 18.81 2.08 -14.04
N ARG A 35 19.41 3.03 -13.30
CA ARG A 35 20.10 2.74 -12.04
C ARG A 35 19.11 2.29 -10.96
N GLU A 36 17.97 2.98 -10.85
CA GLU A 36 16.91 2.62 -9.91
C GLU A 36 16.29 1.26 -10.23
N CYS A 37 16.10 0.93 -11.51
CA CYS A 37 15.69 -0.41 -11.94
C CYS A 37 16.66 -1.51 -11.46
N VAL A 38 17.97 -1.25 -11.44
CA VAL A 38 18.96 -2.20 -10.90
C VAL A 38 18.86 -2.28 -9.38
N THR A 39 18.70 -1.15 -8.70
CA THR A 39 18.52 -1.10 -7.23
C THR A 39 17.30 -1.91 -6.78
N LEU A 40 16.20 -1.87 -7.54
CA LEU A 40 14.97 -2.60 -7.24
C LEU A 40 15.04 -4.11 -7.54
N ALA A 41 16.01 -4.57 -8.34
CA ALA A 41 16.06 -5.98 -8.76
C ALA A 41 16.27 -6.94 -7.58
N ARG A 42 17.17 -6.61 -6.65
CA ARG A 42 17.46 -7.44 -5.48
C ARG A 42 16.27 -7.55 -4.51
N PRO A 43 15.63 -6.46 -4.05
CA PRO A 43 14.46 -6.57 -3.20
C PRO A 43 13.30 -7.27 -3.90
N LEU A 44 13.10 -7.05 -5.21
CA LEU A 44 12.08 -7.75 -5.99
C LEU A 44 12.31 -9.27 -6.02
N LEU A 45 13.54 -9.71 -6.32
CA LEU A 45 13.88 -11.14 -6.33
C LEU A 45 13.68 -11.78 -4.94
N ARG A 46 14.04 -11.07 -3.87
CA ARG A 46 13.83 -11.54 -2.50
C ARG A 46 12.35 -11.74 -2.21
N GLU A 47 11.49 -10.83 -2.68
CA GLU A 47 10.05 -10.89 -2.51
C GLU A 47 9.46 -12.13 -3.22
N GLU A 48 9.81 -12.36 -4.48
CA GLU A 48 9.37 -13.51 -5.26
C GLU A 48 9.77 -14.85 -4.62
N LEU A 49 11.03 -14.95 -4.17
CA LEU A 49 11.51 -16.14 -3.44
C LEU A 49 10.76 -16.33 -2.12
N GLY A 50 10.45 -15.24 -1.42
CA GLY A 50 9.67 -15.24 -0.19
C GLY A 50 8.24 -15.74 -0.39
N ILE A 51 7.57 -15.31 -1.46
CA ILE A 51 6.23 -15.77 -1.85
C ILE A 51 6.25 -17.28 -2.11
N LEU A 52 7.17 -17.77 -2.95
CA LEU A 52 7.28 -19.20 -3.28
C LEU A 52 7.56 -20.06 -2.04
N ALA A 53 8.53 -19.66 -1.22
CA ALA A 53 8.85 -20.35 0.03
C ALA A 53 7.67 -20.34 1.01
N GLY A 54 6.94 -19.22 1.09
CA GLY A 54 5.75 -19.08 1.92
C GLY A 54 4.61 -20.01 1.49
N LEU A 55 4.31 -20.05 0.19
CA LEU A 55 3.31 -20.96 -0.37
C LEU A 55 3.66 -22.43 -0.11
N LEU A 56 4.93 -22.81 -0.33
CA LEU A 56 5.41 -24.17 -0.03
C LEU A 56 5.27 -24.51 1.46
N ALA A 57 5.66 -23.60 2.36
CA ALA A 57 5.52 -23.80 3.80
C ALA A 57 4.06 -23.93 4.24
N MET A 58 3.13 -23.22 3.60
CA MET A 58 1.69 -23.38 3.83
C MET A 58 1.17 -24.72 3.33
N ALA A 59 1.57 -25.15 2.12
CA ALA A 59 1.17 -26.45 1.56
C ALA A 59 1.64 -27.61 2.44
N LEU A 60 2.87 -27.55 2.95
CA LEU A 60 3.43 -28.53 3.89
C LEU A 60 2.94 -28.34 5.34
N ARG A 61 2.13 -27.30 5.61
CA ARG A 61 1.63 -26.92 6.94
C ARG A 61 2.75 -26.70 7.97
N VAL A 62 3.93 -26.24 7.56
CA VAL A 62 5.07 -25.91 8.43
C VAL A 62 5.27 -24.41 8.62
N HIS A 63 4.37 -23.59 8.08
CA HIS A 63 4.46 -22.14 8.14
C HIS A 63 4.35 -21.55 9.56
N SER A 64 5.01 -20.42 9.79
CA SER A 64 5.15 -19.79 11.10
C SER A 64 3.83 -19.24 11.68
N GLY A 65 2.88 -18.91 10.81
CA GLY A 65 1.53 -18.50 11.21
C GLY A 65 0.67 -19.62 11.80
N ARG A 66 0.99 -20.89 11.53
CA ARG A 66 0.13 -22.04 11.90
C ARG A 66 -0.16 -22.14 13.39
N ARG A 67 0.83 -21.81 14.22
CA ARG A 67 0.75 -21.89 15.69
C ARG A 67 0.62 -20.51 16.35
N ALA A 68 0.50 -19.46 15.55
CA ALA A 68 0.36 -18.11 16.07
C ALA A 68 -1.11 -17.78 16.32
N THR A 69 -1.36 -16.94 17.32
CA THR A 69 -2.65 -16.32 17.58
C THR A 69 -2.48 -14.81 17.51
N ILE A 70 -3.53 -14.13 17.05
CA ILE A 70 -3.60 -12.67 17.02
C ILE A 70 -4.97 -12.29 17.56
N GLU A 71 -4.99 -11.43 18.58
CA GLU A 71 -6.22 -10.90 19.15
C GLU A 71 -7.01 -10.13 18.08
N PRO A 72 -8.32 -10.42 17.88
CA PRO A 72 -9.12 -9.77 16.86
C PRO A 72 -9.11 -8.24 16.94
N ALA A 73 -9.08 -7.66 18.14
CA ALA A 73 -9.01 -6.21 18.35
C ALA A 73 -7.76 -5.57 17.74
N ARG A 74 -6.65 -6.31 17.60
CA ARG A 74 -5.44 -5.79 16.94
C ARG A 74 -5.65 -5.52 15.46
N LEU A 75 -6.58 -6.24 14.83
CA LEU A 75 -6.90 -6.13 13.41
C LEU A 75 -8.06 -5.15 13.12
N ALA A 76 -8.82 -4.77 14.15
CA ALA A 76 -9.97 -3.89 13.99
C ALA A 76 -9.52 -2.51 13.49
N PRO A 77 -10.21 -1.91 12.52
CA PRO A 77 -9.94 -0.52 12.14
C PRO A 77 -10.16 0.41 13.34
N PRO A 78 -9.54 1.61 13.37
CA PRO A 78 -9.88 2.64 14.34
C PRO A 78 -11.37 3.01 14.23
N ASP A 79 -11.98 3.39 15.36
CA ASP A 79 -13.39 3.76 15.48
C ASP A 79 -13.58 5.26 15.71
N SER A 80 -12.58 6.08 15.37
CA SER A 80 -12.68 7.54 15.38
C SER A 80 -13.63 8.04 14.29
N SER A 81 -14.07 9.31 14.38
CA SER A 81 -14.79 9.95 13.28
C SER A 81 -13.93 10.02 12.03
N LEU A 82 -12.65 10.39 12.17
CA LEU A 82 -11.71 10.50 11.06
C LEU A 82 -11.58 9.19 10.27
N ALA A 83 -11.50 8.04 10.94
CA ALA A 83 -11.45 6.74 10.27
C ALA A 83 -12.75 6.42 9.52
N ARG A 84 -13.92 6.70 10.13
CA ARG A 84 -15.21 6.50 9.47
C ARG A 84 -15.36 7.39 8.24
N ASP A 85 -15.01 8.66 8.36
CA ASP A 85 -15.08 9.63 7.27
C ASP A 85 -14.10 9.27 6.13
N ALA A 86 -12.92 8.73 6.46
CA ALA A 86 -11.96 8.23 5.47
C ALA A 86 -12.48 7.00 4.72
N GLN A 87 -13.18 6.10 5.41
CA GLN A 87 -13.83 4.96 4.79
C GLN A 87 -14.93 5.41 3.82
N GLU A 88 -15.82 6.30 4.25
CA GLU A 88 -16.90 6.83 3.41
C GLU A 88 -16.35 7.51 2.16
N ALA A 89 -15.30 8.35 2.30
CA ALA A 89 -14.64 8.99 1.17
C ALA A 89 -14.03 7.97 0.18
N ALA A 90 -13.49 6.85 0.66
CA ALA A 90 -12.97 5.79 -0.20
C ALA A 90 -14.09 5.00 -0.90
N GLU A 91 -15.24 4.83 -0.26
CA GLU A 91 -16.42 4.15 -0.84
C GLU A 91 -16.96 4.88 -2.07
N ASP A 92 -16.88 6.21 -2.11
CA ASP A 92 -17.30 7.02 -3.26
C ASP A 92 -16.35 6.91 -4.47
N LEU A 93 -15.10 6.53 -4.23
CA LEU A 93 -14.03 6.53 -5.23
C LEU A 93 -13.66 5.14 -5.75
N LEU A 94 -13.92 4.10 -4.94
CA LEU A 94 -13.48 2.74 -5.19
C LEU A 94 -14.65 1.81 -5.45
N THR A 95 -14.43 0.84 -6.33
CA THR A 95 -15.37 -0.27 -6.50
C THR A 95 -15.46 -1.11 -5.22
N PRO A 96 -16.52 -1.93 -5.06
CA PRO A 96 -16.62 -2.85 -3.93
C PRO A 96 -15.41 -3.79 -3.75
N ALA A 97 -14.74 -4.18 -4.84
CA ALA A 97 -13.57 -5.05 -4.78
C ALA A 97 -12.34 -4.30 -4.24
N LEU A 98 -12.11 -3.06 -4.69
CA LEU A 98 -10.99 -2.23 -4.26
C LEU A 98 -11.17 -1.69 -2.84
N ARG A 99 -12.39 -1.25 -2.45
CA ARG A 99 -12.62 -0.84 -1.05
C ARG A 99 -12.40 -2.00 -0.07
N ASN A 100 -12.82 -3.22 -0.44
CA ASN A 100 -12.57 -4.39 0.39
C ASN A 100 -11.07 -4.73 0.40
N HIS A 101 -10.34 -4.49 -0.69
CA HIS A 101 -8.88 -4.59 -0.70
C HIS A 101 -8.24 -3.62 0.28
N SER A 102 -8.66 -2.36 0.34
CA SER A 102 -8.17 -1.37 1.31
C SER A 102 -8.35 -1.86 2.76
N HIS A 103 -9.54 -2.39 3.11
CA HIS A 103 -9.76 -2.97 4.44
C HIS A 103 -8.89 -4.20 4.72
N ARG A 104 -8.75 -5.11 3.75
CA ARG A 104 -7.89 -6.29 3.88
C ARG A 104 -6.43 -5.89 4.03
N ALA A 105 -5.94 -4.92 3.25
CA ALA A 105 -4.58 -4.42 3.32
C ALA A 105 -4.25 -3.87 4.72
N TYR A 106 -5.15 -3.08 5.32
CA TYR A 106 -5.01 -2.66 6.72
C TYR A 106 -4.95 -3.86 7.68
N ALA A 107 -5.88 -4.81 7.57
CA ALA A 107 -5.93 -5.96 8.46
C ALA A 107 -4.67 -6.84 8.36
N TRP A 108 -4.13 -7.04 7.15
CA TRP A 108 -2.87 -7.75 6.92
C TRP A 108 -1.68 -7.00 7.50
N ALA A 109 -1.63 -5.69 7.31
CA ALA A 109 -0.61 -4.82 7.89
C ALA A 109 -0.62 -4.92 9.43
N ALA A 110 -1.80 -4.80 10.05
CA ALA A 110 -1.97 -4.95 11.49
C ALA A 110 -1.60 -6.36 12.00
N ALA A 111 -1.91 -7.41 11.24
CA ALA A 111 -1.50 -8.78 11.57
C ALA A 111 0.02 -8.94 11.55
N ILE A 112 0.67 -8.37 10.54
CA ILE A 112 2.13 -8.33 10.43
C ILE A 112 2.76 -7.56 11.60
N ALA A 113 2.21 -6.39 11.92
CA ALA A 113 2.69 -5.59 13.05
C ALA A 113 2.60 -6.36 14.36
N ALA A 114 1.47 -7.05 14.61
CA ALA A 114 1.29 -7.89 15.78
C ALA A 114 2.28 -9.06 15.84
N ARG A 115 2.55 -9.71 14.70
CA ARG A 115 3.51 -10.84 14.63
C ARG A 115 4.95 -10.42 14.85
N ARG A 116 5.30 -9.18 14.48
CA ARG A 116 6.68 -8.67 14.51
C ARG A 116 6.95 -7.65 15.61
N GLY A 117 5.95 -7.31 16.43
CA GLY A 117 6.10 -6.33 17.51
C GLY A 117 6.37 -4.91 17.01
N ILE A 118 5.79 -4.53 15.87
CA ILE A 118 5.98 -3.21 15.26
C ILE A 118 4.91 -2.26 15.81
N SER A 119 5.34 -1.15 16.40
CA SER A 119 4.46 -0.04 16.79
C SER A 119 4.26 0.90 15.61
N PHE A 120 3.04 1.41 15.46
CA PHE A 120 2.64 2.33 14.39
C PHE A 120 1.41 3.13 14.83
N ASP A 121 1.14 4.23 14.16
CA ASP A 121 -0.10 4.98 14.32
C ASP A 121 -1.23 4.29 13.54
N ARG A 122 -2.21 3.75 14.28
CA ARG A 122 -3.34 3.00 13.70
C ARG A 122 -4.24 3.88 12.84
N GLU A 123 -4.39 5.15 13.20
CA GLU A 123 -5.20 6.12 12.48
C GLU A 123 -4.54 6.42 11.12
N LEU A 124 -3.24 6.75 11.14
CA LEU A 124 -2.51 7.12 9.93
C LEU A 124 -2.36 5.94 8.95
N LEU A 125 -2.09 4.73 9.45
CA LEU A 125 -2.07 3.54 8.60
C LEU A 125 -3.45 3.26 8.00
N TYR A 126 -4.53 3.48 8.75
CA TYR A 126 -5.88 3.27 8.24
C TYR A 126 -6.25 4.28 7.14
N LEU A 127 -5.90 5.57 7.34
CA LEU A 127 -6.05 6.59 6.30
C LEU A 127 -5.25 6.21 5.05
N ALA A 128 -3.98 5.82 5.19
CA ALA A 128 -3.19 5.36 4.06
C ALA A 128 -3.85 4.18 3.34
N ALA A 129 -4.36 3.20 4.08
CA ALA A 129 -5.05 2.05 3.50
C ALA A 129 -6.31 2.43 2.73
N MET A 130 -7.15 3.33 3.24
CA MET A 130 -8.38 3.77 2.57
C MET A 130 -8.07 4.49 1.25
N PHE A 131 -6.99 5.27 1.19
CA PHE A 131 -6.68 6.09 0.04
C PHE A 131 -5.69 5.49 -0.96
N HIS A 132 -4.87 4.49 -0.62
CA HIS A 132 -3.70 4.11 -1.42
C HIS A 132 -3.98 3.82 -2.91
N ASP A 133 -5.13 3.22 -3.21
CA ASP A 133 -5.55 2.84 -4.56
C ASP A 133 -6.59 3.77 -5.20
N THR A 134 -6.96 4.88 -4.56
CA THR A 134 -8.00 5.80 -5.08
C THR A 134 -7.63 6.45 -6.42
N GLY A 135 -6.33 6.60 -6.70
CA GLY A 135 -5.84 7.07 -7.98
C GLY A 135 -5.82 6.02 -9.10
N LEU A 136 -5.95 4.73 -8.78
CA LEU A 136 -5.75 3.62 -9.72
C LEU A 136 -6.87 3.48 -10.77
N PRO A 137 -8.18 3.64 -10.44
CA PRO A 137 -9.27 3.51 -11.40
C PRO A 137 -9.27 4.54 -12.55
N SER A 138 -8.60 5.69 -12.36
CA SER A 138 -8.59 6.81 -13.31
C SER A 138 -7.16 7.12 -13.78
N PRO A 139 -6.61 6.34 -14.72
CA PRO A 139 -5.21 6.45 -15.08
C PRO A 139 -4.94 7.70 -15.94
N VAL A 140 -3.90 8.44 -15.56
CA VAL A 140 -3.44 9.67 -16.24
C VAL A 140 -2.08 9.40 -16.88
N PRO A 141 -1.87 9.74 -18.16
CA PRO A 141 -0.58 9.56 -18.82
C PRO A 141 0.56 10.21 -18.04
N HIS A 142 1.66 9.47 -17.88
CA HIS A 142 2.92 9.93 -17.27
C HIS A 142 2.85 10.34 -15.79
N VAL A 143 1.75 10.07 -15.09
CA VAL A 143 1.60 10.35 -13.66
C VAL A 143 1.27 9.06 -12.93
N ASP A 144 2.16 8.60 -12.07
CA ASP A 144 1.93 7.45 -11.19
C ASP A 144 0.68 7.65 -10.32
N PHE A 145 -0.18 6.62 -10.28
CA PHE A 145 -1.45 6.68 -9.56
C PHE A 145 -1.31 7.03 -8.08
N THR A 146 -0.19 6.68 -7.43
CA THR A 146 -0.04 6.98 -6.00
C THR A 146 0.09 8.47 -5.74
N VAL A 147 0.54 9.28 -6.72
CA VAL A 147 0.52 10.74 -6.60
C VAL A 147 -0.91 11.25 -6.54
N ARG A 148 -1.79 10.69 -7.37
CA ARG A 148 -3.22 11.03 -7.39
C ARG A 148 -3.89 10.58 -6.08
N SER A 149 -3.61 9.36 -5.63
CA SER A 149 -4.08 8.85 -4.33
C SER A 149 -3.63 9.74 -3.16
N ALA A 150 -2.35 10.15 -3.15
CA ALA A 150 -1.80 11.01 -2.11
C ALA A 150 -2.35 12.44 -2.16
N ALA A 151 -2.73 12.96 -3.32
CA ALA A 151 -3.41 14.24 -3.44
C ALA A 151 -4.80 14.20 -2.78
N LEU A 152 -5.58 13.16 -3.06
CA LEU A 152 -6.90 12.95 -2.44
C LEU A 152 -6.79 12.77 -0.93
N ALA A 153 -5.80 12.00 -0.46
CA ALA A 153 -5.54 11.83 0.96
C ALA A 153 -5.15 13.16 1.65
N ARG A 154 -4.35 14.02 0.98
CA ARG A 154 -4.00 15.36 1.50
C ARG A 154 -5.22 16.24 1.63
N GLU A 155 -6.04 16.33 0.59
CA GLU A 155 -7.26 17.13 0.62
C GLU A 155 -8.22 16.66 1.72
N PHE A 156 -8.39 15.34 1.86
CA PHE A 156 -9.16 14.76 2.96
C PHE A 156 -8.57 15.16 4.32
N ALA A 157 -7.27 14.96 4.52
CA ALA A 157 -6.61 15.22 5.79
C ALA A 157 -6.62 16.71 6.17
N ASP A 158 -6.53 17.62 5.19
CA ASP A 158 -6.63 19.07 5.37
C ASP A 158 -8.00 19.48 5.89
N ARG A 159 -9.07 18.93 5.28
CA ARG A 159 -10.46 19.20 5.71
C ARG A 159 -10.74 18.72 7.13
N HIS A 160 -10.00 17.72 7.62
CA HIS A 160 -10.15 17.17 8.96
C HIS A 160 -9.09 17.70 9.96
N GLY A 161 -8.28 18.69 9.57
CA GLY A 161 -7.30 19.31 10.48
C GLY A 161 -6.15 18.38 10.90
N VAL A 162 -5.82 17.38 10.10
CA VAL A 162 -4.70 16.47 10.37
C VAL A 162 -3.37 17.26 10.27
N PRO A 163 -2.47 17.17 11.27
CA PRO A 163 -1.19 17.88 11.25
C PRO A 163 -0.34 17.60 10.00
N ALA A 164 0.50 18.55 9.60
CA ALA A 164 1.35 18.44 8.42
C ALA A 164 2.23 17.18 8.44
N ASP A 165 2.90 16.92 9.55
CA ASP A 165 3.80 15.77 9.69
C ASP A 165 3.03 14.43 9.55
N SER A 166 1.82 14.35 10.11
CA SER A 166 0.93 13.19 9.96
C SER A 166 0.45 13.00 8.53
N ARG A 167 0.17 14.10 7.80
CA ARG A 167 -0.16 14.05 6.36
C ARG A 167 1.01 13.55 5.53
N GLU A 168 2.23 13.94 5.86
CA GLU A 168 3.45 13.45 5.21
C GLU A 168 3.61 11.94 5.43
N VAL A 169 3.39 11.43 6.64
CA VAL A 169 3.40 9.99 6.92
C VAL A 169 2.39 9.23 6.06
N VAL A 170 1.14 9.70 6.01
CA VAL A 170 0.07 9.06 5.21
C VAL A 170 0.41 9.06 3.72
N THR A 171 0.82 10.21 3.18
CA THR A 171 1.12 10.35 1.75
C THR A 171 2.37 9.59 1.34
N ASN A 172 3.37 9.51 2.21
CA ASN A 172 4.55 8.71 1.97
C ASN A 172 4.24 7.20 2.01
N ALA A 173 3.40 6.76 2.95
CA ALA A 173 2.94 5.36 2.99
C ALA A 173 2.15 4.99 1.73
N ILE A 174 1.26 5.88 1.26
CA ILE A 174 0.54 5.72 -0.01
C ILE A 174 1.52 5.68 -1.19
N ALA A 175 2.47 6.61 -1.28
CA ALA A 175 3.41 6.65 -2.39
C ALA A 175 4.24 5.36 -2.45
N MET A 176 4.77 4.91 -1.30
CA MET A 176 5.73 3.81 -1.25
C MET A 176 5.10 2.42 -1.34
N HIS A 177 3.78 2.25 -1.15
CA HIS A 177 3.19 0.94 -0.82
C HIS A 177 3.52 -0.18 -1.83
N HIS A 178 3.61 0.12 -3.13
CA HIS A 178 3.94 -0.89 -4.14
C HIS A 178 5.41 -0.85 -4.60
N SER A 179 6.28 -0.07 -3.97
CA SER A 179 7.71 -0.08 -4.26
C SER A 179 8.37 -1.34 -3.67
N PRO A 180 9.22 -2.07 -4.43
CA PRO A 180 9.96 -3.19 -3.86
C PRO A 180 10.90 -2.76 -2.75
N GLY A 181 10.87 -3.47 -1.62
CA GLY A 181 11.87 -3.35 -0.57
C GLY A 181 11.71 -2.17 0.37
N VAL A 182 10.49 -1.63 0.55
CA VAL A 182 10.22 -0.66 1.62
C VAL A 182 10.59 -1.26 2.97
N GLY A 183 11.57 -0.66 3.66
CA GLY A 183 12.00 -1.05 4.99
C GLY A 183 11.47 -0.12 6.08
N LEU A 184 11.71 -0.50 7.34
CA LEU A 184 11.26 0.28 8.51
C LEU A 184 11.93 1.66 8.62
N GLU A 185 13.08 1.85 7.97
CA GLU A 185 13.74 3.15 7.82
C GLU A 185 12.89 4.20 7.07
N SER A 186 11.87 3.75 6.32
CA SER A 186 10.90 4.61 5.64
C SER A 186 9.71 5.00 6.53
N GLY A 187 9.71 4.56 7.79
CA GLY A 187 8.60 4.69 8.73
C GLY A 187 7.75 3.42 8.82
N PRO A 188 7.17 3.12 10.00
CA PRO A 188 6.40 1.90 10.20
C PRO A 188 5.13 1.87 9.33
N GLU A 189 4.46 3.00 9.11
CA GLU A 189 3.25 3.08 8.27
C GLU A 189 3.55 2.74 6.81
N ALA A 190 4.65 3.25 6.25
CA ALA A 190 5.06 2.92 4.87
C ALA A 190 5.41 1.44 4.71
N TYR A 191 6.20 0.90 5.65
CA TYR A 191 6.53 -0.52 5.68
C TYR A 191 5.28 -1.40 5.77
N LEU A 192 4.38 -1.08 6.70
CA LEU A 192 3.18 -1.86 6.98
C LEU A 192 2.16 -1.77 5.85
N MET A 193 1.96 -0.59 5.27
CA MET A 193 1.08 -0.41 4.11
C MET A 193 1.58 -1.22 2.92
N SER A 194 2.89 -1.16 2.64
CA SER A 194 3.50 -1.96 1.59
C SER A 194 3.31 -3.46 1.81
N ALA A 195 3.62 -3.92 3.03
CA ALA A 195 3.50 -5.33 3.37
C ALA A 195 2.05 -5.83 3.34
N GLY A 196 1.10 -5.03 3.82
CA GLY A 196 -0.32 -5.36 3.83
C GLY A 196 -0.93 -5.47 2.43
N ALA A 197 -0.60 -4.52 1.55
CA ALA A 197 -0.99 -4.58 0.14
C ALA A 197 -0.39 -5.80 -0.57
N ALA A 198 0.91 -6.06 -0.35
CA ALA A 198 1.60 -7.22 -0.94
C ALA A 198 1.05 -8.57 -0.47
N VAL A 199 0.59 -8.68 0.79
CA VAL A 199 -0.16 -9.85 1.24
C VAL A 199 -1.38 -10.03 0.36
N ASP A 200 -2.25 -9.02 0.25
CA ASP A 200 -3.54 -9.20 -0.42
C ASP A 200 -3.42 -9.45 -1.93
N VAL A 201 -2.45 -8.82 -2.60
CA VAL A 201 -2.28 -8.93 -4.06
C VAL A 201 -1.47 -10.18 -4.44
N PHE A 202 -0.38 -10.48 -3.74
CA PHE A 202 0.60 -11.50 -4.14
C PHE A 202 0.63 -12.73 -3.22
N GLY A 203 -0.02 -12.67 -2.06
CA GLY A 203 0.14 -13.69 -1.03
C GLY A 203 1.44 -13.61 -0.26
N SER A 204 2.20 -12.52 -0.43
CA SER A 204 3.45 -12.32 0.30
C SER A 204 3.20 -12.42 1.80
N ARG A 205 4.08 -13.11 2.51
CA ARG A 205 4.05 -13.25 3.98
C ARG A 205 2.74 -13.83 4.55
N SER A 206 1.85 -14.36 3.71
CA SER A 206 0.61 -15.03 4.13
C SER A 206 0.87 -16.23 5.05
N ASN A 207 2.05 -16.84 4.89
CA ASN A 207 2.58 -17.91 5.73
C ASN A 207 2.88 -17.47 7.18
N GLU A 208 3.08 -16.16 7.44
CA GLU A 208 3.27 -15.59 8.78
C GLU A 208 1.94 -15.35 9.53
N ILE A 209 0.83 -15.27 8.80
CA ILE A 209 -0.50 -14.93 9.32
C ILE A 209 -1.23 -16.22 9.75
N PRO A 210 -1.93 -16.25 10.89
CA PRO A 210 -2.73 -17.40 11.30
C PRO A 210 -3.85 -17.75 10.31
N ASP A 211 -4.12 -19.04 10.12
CA ASP A 211 -5.16 -19.51 9.19
C ASP A 211 -6.55 -18.96 9.53
N ALA A 212 -6.86 -18.89 10.83
CA ALA A 212 -8.13 -18.34 11.32
C ALA A 212 -8.26 -16.84 10.99
N VAL A 213 -7.16 -16.09 11.09
CA VAL A 213 -7.12 -14.66 10.72
C VAL A 213 -7.30 -14.51 9.21
N ARG A 214 -6.61 -15.33 8.40
CA ARG A 214 -6.77 -15.29 6.93
C ARG A 214 -8.22 -15.53 6.49
N ARG A 215 -8.88 -16.55 7.06
CA ARG A 215 -10.30 -16.83 6.77
C ARG A 215 -11.20 -15.67 7.19
N ARG A 216 -11.10 -15.24 8.45
CA ARG A 216 -11.97 -14.19 9.01
C ARG A 216 -11.90 -12.88 8.23
N VAL A 217 -10.70 -12.44 7.85
CA VAL A 217 -10.54 -11.17 7.11
C VAL A 217 -11.14 -11.26 5.71
N VAL A 218 -10.99 -12.39 5.01
CA VAL A 218 -11.61 -12.59 3.69
C VAL A 218 -13.13 -12.75 3.79
N GLU A 219 -13.63 -13.42 4.83
CA GLU A 219 -15.07 -13.53 5.12
C GLU A 219 -15.69 -12.15 5.42
N GLN A 220 -15.01 -11.33 6.22
CA GLN A 220 -15.46 -9.98 6.58
C GLN A 220 -15.38 -9.00 5.40
N PHE A 221 -14.34 -9.13 4.56
CA PHE A 221 -14.12 -8.26 3.40
C PHE A 221 -13.95 -9.12 2.12
N PRO A 222 -15.05 -9.62 1.54
CA PRO A 222 -15.01 -10.51 0.39
C PRO A 222 -14.22 -9.94 -0.80
N ARG A 223 -13.54 -10.80 -1.57
CA ARG A 223 -12.70 -10.34 -2.69
C ARG A 223 -13.47 -9.85 -3.91
N LEU A 224 -14.71 -10.29 -4.13
CA LEU A 224 -15.60 -9.76 -5.17
C LEU A 224 -14.97 -9.64 -6.58
N GLY A 225 -14.16 -10.62 -7.00
CA GLY A 225 -13.49 -10.58 -8.30
C GLY A 225 -12.23 -9.71 -8.38
N PHE A 226 -11.74 -9.22 -7.24
CA PHE A 226 -10.57 -8.34 -7.10
C PHE A 226 -9.38 -8.72 -7.97
N LYS A 227 -9.00 -10.00 -8.02
CA LYS A 227 -7.85 -10.45 -8.84
C LYS A 227 -7.97 -10.04 -10.31
N ARG A 228 -9.15 -10.18 -10.90
CA ARG A 228 -9.40 -9.82 -12.30
C ARG A 228 -9.41 -8.32 -12.50
N GLU A 229 -10.07 -7.60 -11.60
CA GLU A 229 -10.20 -6.15 -11.67
C GLU A 229 -8.84 -5.45 -11.46
N PHE A 230 -8.13 -5.80 -10.40
CA PHE A 230 -6.80 -5.25 -10.10
C PHE A 230 -5.82 -5.53 -11.24
N ALA A 231 -5.77 -6.76 -11.79
CA ALA A 231 -4.91 -7.07 -12.92
C ALA A 231 -5.23 -6.24 -14.19
N ALA A 232 -6.50 -5.88 -14.41
CA ALA A 232 -6.87 -5.00 -15.52
C ALA A 232 -6.43 -3.56 -15.28
N LEU A 233 -6.68 -3.03 -14.08
CA LEU A 233 -6.28 -1.68 -13.69
C LEU A 233 -4.76 -1.51 -13.67
N TRP A 234 -4.04 -2.48 -13.11
CA TRP A 234 -2.58 -2.49 -13.05
C TRP A 234 -1.94 -2.46 -14.45
N ARG A 235 -2.49 -3.23 -15.40
CA ARG A 235 -2.06 -3.19 -16.80
C ARG A 235 -2.34 -1.84 -17.47
N ALA A 236 -3.48 -1.22 -17.16
CA ALA A 236 -3.81 0.10 -17.67
C ALA A 236 -2.81 1.15 -17.14
N GLU A 237 -2.52 1.15 -15.84
CA GLU A 237 -1.54 2.05 -15.22
C GLU A 237 -0.13 1.85 -15.81
N ALA A 238 0.33 0.59 -15.90
CA ALA A 238 1.62 0.26 -16.51
C ALA A 238 1.75 0.75 -17.97
N LYS A 239 0.65 0.82 -18.72
CA LYS A 239 0.62 1.37 -20.07
C LYS A 239 0.68 2.89 -20.08
N GLN A 240 0.04 3.55 -19.12
CA GLN A 240 -0.05 5.02 -19.05
C GLN A 240 1.21 5.65 -18.46
N VAL A 241 1.98 4.91 -17.66
CA VAL A 241 3.27 5.36 -17.12
C VAL A 241 4.41 4.44 -17.58
N PRO A 242 4.85 4.54 -18.85
CA PRO A 242 5.97 3.75 -19.36
C PRO A 242 7.22 4.00 -18.52
N ARG A 243 7.96 2.92 -18.18
CA ARG A 243 9.13 2.96 -17.28
C ARG A 243 8.79 3.43 -15.86
N GLY A 244 7.52 3.57 -15.51
CA GLY A 244 7.06 3.76 -14.15
C GLY A 244 7.24 2.52 -13.29
N ARG A 245 6.98 2.65 -11.99
CA ARG A 245 7.04 1.54 -11.03
C ARG A 245 6.05 0.43 -11.36
N ALA A 246 4.80 0.75 -11.70
CA ALA A 246 3.80 -0.23 -12.11
C ALA A 246 4.21 -0.96 -13.40
N TRP A 247 4.76 -0.24 -14.37
CA TRP A 247 5.34 -0.82 -15.59
C TRP A 247 6.48 -1.79 -15.29
N TYR A 248 7.42 -1.40 -14.43
CA TYR A 248 8.57 -2.22 -14.05
C TYR A 248 8.10 -3.53 -13.39
N LEU A 249 7.20 -3.42 -12.43
CA LEU A 249 6.64 -4.57 -11.74
C LEU A 249 5.85 -5.47 -12.69
N HIS A 250 4.98 -4.90 -13.53
CA HIS A 250 4.24 -5.68 -14.53
C HIS A 250 5.19 -6.44 -15.47
N ARG A 251 6.35 -5.86 -15.80
CA ARG A 251 7.33 -6.46 -16.70
C ARG A 251 8.15 -7.59 -16.07
N PHE A 252 8.41 -7.54 -14.76
CA PHE A 252 9.42 -8.37 -14.09
C PHE A 252 8.92 -9.22 -12.90
N ALA A 253 7.69 -9.02 -12.40
CA ALA A 253 7.19 -9.74 -11.22
C ALA A 253 5.65 -9.91 -11.19
N VAL A 254 4.93 -8.81 -11.41
CA VAL A 254 3.47 -8.74 -11.28
C VAL A 254 2.81 -9.10 -12.60
N THR A 255 2.70 -10.41 -12.83
CA THR A 255 1.97 -10.95 -13.98
C THR A 255 0.54 -11.29 -13.59
N ASP A 256 -0.37 -11.37 -14.57
CA ASP A 256 -1.73 -11.90 -14.35
C ASP A 256 -1.70 -13.27 -13.65
N LEU A 257 -0.65 -14.07 -13.89
CA LEU A 257 -0.47 -15.37 -13.23
C LEU A 257 -0.13 -15.23 -11.76
N SER A 258 0.82 -14.36 -11.37
CA SER A 258 1.17 -14.21 -9.95
C SER A 258 0.01 -13.66 -9.12
N ILE A 259 -0.78 -12.72 -9.66
CA ILE A 259 -2.02 -12.23 -9.02
C ILE A 259 -3.06 -13.36 -8.87
N ARG A 260 -3.22 -14.21 -9.89
CA ARG A 260 -4.15 -15.35 -9.83
C ARG A 260 -3.74 -16.38 -8.78
N MET A 261 -2.44 -16.59 -8.60
CA MET A 261 -1.87 -17.59 -7.68
C MET A 261 -1.88 -17.17 -6.20
N ALA A 262 -2.21 -15.91 -5.88
CA ALA A 262 -2.33 -15.49 -4.48
C ALA A 262 -3.31 -16.41 -3.71
N PRO A 263 -3.00 -16.80 -2.46
CA PRO A 263 -3.66 -17.90 -1.73
C PRO A 263 -5.04 -17.54 -1.16
N PHE A 264 -5.64 -16.45 -1.64
CA PHE A 264 -6.96 -15.99 -1.25
C PHE A 264 -7.94 -16.26 -2.39
N GLY A 265 -9.04 -16.95 -2.07
CA GLY A 265 -10.17 -17.21 -2.98
C GLY A 265 -10.94 -15.95 -3.28
#